data_AF-A0A928D078-F1
#
_entry.id   AF-A0A928D078-F1
#
_cell.length_a   1.000
_cell.length_b   1.000
_cell.length_c   1.000
_cell.angle_alpha   90.00
_cell.angle_beta   90.00
_cell.angle_gamma   90.00
#
_symmetry.space_group_name_H-M   'P 1'
#
loop_
_entity.id
_entity.type
_entity.pdbx_description
1 polymer ?
#
loop_
_entity_poly.entity_id
_entity_poly.type
_entity_poly.pdbx_seq_one_letter_code
_entity_poly.pdbx_strand_id
1 'polypeptide(L)'
;MKHLFLLSALLTLLFISGCTTTVTGRDGNTYEALSKSQIEHLILISRASLADSRKKGMVSKTEYYDALHNEPQVKIDYTGDKFGMAKIIWFTRGRKLEFTYEDDLTEEIIRKCSFSTSFIPPEHRKIQPDKSIRGH
;
A
#
# COMPACT_ATOMS: atom_id res chain seq x y z
N MET A 1 25.38 -24.81 -36.56
CA MET A 1 24.49 -23.66 -36.33
C MET A 1 23.29 -23.94 -35.40
N LYS A 2 23.13 -25.14 -34.80
CA LYS A 2 22.03 -25.41 -33.84
C LYS A 2 22.40 -25.11 -32.37
N HIS A 3 23.69 -25.13 -32.02
CA HIS A 3 24.17 -24.88 -30.66
C HIS A 3 24.21 -23.40 -30.27
N LEU A 4 24.25 -22.48 -31.24
CA LEU A 4 24.29 -21.03 -30.98
C LEU A 4 22.92 -20.48 -30.54
N PHE A 5 21.82 -21.07 -31.05
CA PHE A 5 20.45 -20.70 -30.69
C PHE A 5 20.10 -21.12 -29.26
N LEU A 6 20.52 -22.32 -28.84
CA LEU A 6 20.30 -22.83 -27.48
C LEU A 6 21.01 -21.99 -26.41
N LEU A 7 22.19 -21.45 -26.71
CA LEU A 7 22.94 -20.58 -25.80
C LEU A 7 22.28 -19.20 -25.61
N SER A 8 21.66 -18.64 -26.66
CA SER A 8 20.94 -17.36 -26.53
C SER A 8 19.65 -17.48 -25.70
N ALA A 9 18.93 -18.61 -25.82
CA ALA A 9 17.72 -18.88 -25.06
C ALA A 9 18.02 -19.10 -23.56
N LEU A 10 19.19 -19.67 -23.24
CA LEU A 10 19.65 -19.87 -21.87
C LEU A 10 20.03 -18.54 -21.19
N LEU A 11 20.65 -17.60 -21.93
CA LEU A 11 21.00 -16.28 -21.41
C LEU A 11 19.77 -15.42 -21.11
N THR A 12 18.71 -15.50 -21.92
CA THR A 12 17.47 -14.77 -21.66
C THR A 12 16.70 -15.32 -20.46
N LEU A 13 16.84 -16.61 -20.12
CA LEU A 13 16.22 -17.19 -18.93
C LEU A 13 16.91 -16.73 -17.64
N LEU A 14 18.21 -16.44 -17.68
CA LEU A 14 19.01 -15.98 -16.53
C LEU A 14 18.72 -14.52 -16.13
N PHE A 15 18.22 -13.68 -17.04
CA PHE A 15 17.81 -12.30 -16.74
C PHE A 15 16.40 -12.18 -16.12
N ILE A 16 15.67 -13.29 -16.00
CA ILE A 16 14.41 -13.37 -15.23
C ILE A 16 14.68 -13.86 -13.79
N SER A 17 15.95 -13.85 -13.36
CA SER A 17 16.25 -13.93 -11.93
C SER A 17 15.68 -12.67 -11.27
N GLY A 18 14.69 -12.88 -10.39
CA GLY A 18 13.83 -11.84 -9.85
C GLY A 18 14.61 -10.61 -9.40
N CYS A 19 14.38 -9.49 -10.09
CA CYS A 19 14.71 -8.18 -9.56
C CYS A 19 13.83 -7.94 -8.33
N THR A 20 14.25 -8.48 -7.19
CA THR A 20 13.67 -8.12 -5.90
C THR A 20 13.98 -6.64 -5.68
N THR A 21 12.92 -5.86 -5.48
CA THR A 21 13.07 -4.45 -5.13
C THR A 21 13.66 -4.39 -3.74
N THR A 22 14.73 -3.65 -3.55
CA THR A 22 15.35 -3.45 -2.24
C THR A 22 15.14 -2.03 -1.75
N VAL A 23 15.15 -1.87 -0.43
CA VAL A 23 14.93 -0.60 0.26
C VAL A 23 15.98 -0.43 1.34
N THR A 24 16.42 0.80 1.56
CA THR A 24 17.31 1.13 2.69
C THR A 24 16.46 1.39 3.93
N GLY A 25 16.66 0.59 4.96
CA GLY A 25 16.04 0.77 6.27
C GLY A 25 16.61 1.97 7.03
N ARG A 26 15.95 2.35 8.12
CA ARG A 26 16.37 3.47 8.99
C ARG A 26 17.74 3.24 9.64
N ASP A 27 18.13 2.00 9.83
CA ASP A 27 19.45 1.62 10.34
C ASP A 27 20.57 1.70 9.28
N GLY A 28 20.23 2.08 8.05
CA GLY A 28 21.16 2.25 6.93
C GLY A 28 21.43 0.96 6.13
N ASN A 29 20.85 -0.17 6.53
CA ASN A 29 21.01 -1.45 5.84
C ASN A 29 20.01 -1.60 4.68
N THR A 30 20.38 -2.40 3.68
CA THR A 30 19.51 -2.68 2.52
C THR A 30 18.77 -4.00 2.73
N TYR A 31 17.45 -3.96 2.57
CA TYR A 31 16.54 -5.09 2.75
C TYR A 31 15.71 -5.34 1.52
N GLU A 32 15.11 -6.53 1.45
CA GLU A 32 14.06 -6.82 0.47
C GLU A 32 12.80 -6.01 0.81
N ALA A 33 12.30 -5.27 -0.16
CA ALA A 33 11.05 -4.55 -0.03
C ALA A 33 9.88 -5.54 0.02
N LEU A 34 8.75 -5.10 0.59
CA LEU A 34 7.52 -5.89 0.49
C LEU A 34 7.17 -6.08 -0.98
N SER A 35 6.79 -7.30 -1.32
CA SER A 35 6.31 -7.61 -2.66
C SER A 35 4.97 -6.91 -2.93
N LYS A 36 4.61 -6.80 -4.21
CA LYS A 36 3.32 -6.24 -4.61
C LYS A 36 2.15 -7.00 -3.98
N SER A 37 2.23 -8.33 -3.89
CA SER A 37 1.17 -9.14 -3.29
C SER A 37 1.03 -8.88 -1.80
N GLN A 38 2.14 -8.69 -1.08
CA GLN A 38 2.12 -8.35 0.35
C GLN A 38 1.48 -6.98 0.60
N ILE A 39 1.80 -5.98 -0.24
CA ILE A 39 1.17 -4.66 -0.19
C ILE A 39 -0.34 -4.76 -0.49
N GLU A 40 -0.74 -5.52 -1.50
CA GLU A 40 -2.15 -5.75 -1.84
C GLU A 40 -2.90 -6.44 -0.68
N HIS A 41 -2.25 -7.39 0.00
CA HIS A 41 -2.84 -8.04 1.16
C HIS A 41 -3.08 -7.06 2.33
N LEU A 42 -2.11 -6.18 2.63
CA LEU A 42 -2.30 -5.10 3.63
C LEU A 42 -3.49 -4.19 3.29
N ILE A 43 -3.65 -3.83 2.01
CA ILE A 43 -4.78 -3.03 1.54
C ILE A 43 -6.10 -3.79 1.73
N LEU A 44 -6.15 -5.08 1.42
CA LEU A 44 -7.35 -5.90 1.59
C LEU A 44 -7.77 -5.99 3.06
N ILE A 45 -6.82 -6.22 3.97
CA ILE A 45 -7.07 -6.24 5.41
C ILE A 45 -7.59 -4.88 5.87
N SER A 46 -6.94 -3.78 5.46
CA SER A 46 -7.40 -2.43 5.78
C SER A 46 -8.82 -2.14 5.29
N ARG A 47 -9.17 -2.59 4.06
CA ARG A 47 -10.54 -2.46 3.52
C ARG A 47 -11.56 -3.24 4.34
N ALA A 48 -11.22 -4.45 4.78
CA ALA A 48 -12.07 -5.25 5.66
C ALA A 48 -12.26 -4.58 7.02
N SER A 49 -11.17 -4.07 7.62
CA SER A 49 -11.24 -3.30 8.88
C SER A 49 -12.04 -2.02 8.73
N LEU A 50 -11.97 -1.34 7.58
CA LEU A 50 -12.75 -0.14 7.30
C LEU A 50 -14.28 -0.41 7.30
N ALA A 51 -14.70 -1.57 6.81
CA ALA A 51 -16.10 -1.99 6.87
C ALA A 51 -16.58 -2.17 8.32
N ASP A 52 -15.71 -2.68 9.20
CA ASP A 52 -15.97 -2.78 10.64
C ASP A 52 -16.00 -1.38 11.32
N SER A 53 -15.04 -0.50 11.00
CA SER A 53 -15.03 0.89 11.49
C SER A 53 -16.31 1.67 11.10
N ARG A 54 -16.87 1.38 9.92
CA ARG A 54 -18.19 1.90 9.51
C ARG A 54 -19.32 1.35 10.39
N LYS A 55 -19.35 0.04 10.66
CA LYS A 55 -20.37 -0.57 11.54
C LYS A 55 -20.33 0.04 12.94
N LYS A 56 -19.14 0.39 13.43
CA LYS A 56 -18.90 1.06 14.72
C LYS A 56 -19.15 2.57 14.72
N GLY A 57 -19.58 3.16 13.59
CA GLY A 57 -19.88 4.60 13.48
C GLY A 57 -18.68 5.53 13.44
N MET A 58 -17.44 5.01 13.35
CA MET A 58 -16.21 5.82 13.29
C MET A 58 -16.00 6.45 11.90
N VAL A 59 -16.56 5.82 10.87
CA VAL A 59 -16.50 6.24 9.46
C VAL A 59 -17.91 6.42 8.93
N SER A 60 -18.18 7.56 8.29
CA SER A 60 -19.49 7.82 7.68
C SER A 60 -19.71 6.99 6.42
N LYS A 61 -20.97 6.87 6.00
CA LYS A 61 -21.34 6.17 4.76
C LYS A 61 -20.61 6.75 3.55
N THR A 62 -20.55 8.07 3.43
CA THR A 62 -19.89 8.76 2.30
C THR A 62 -18.40 8.49 2.27
N GLU A 63 -17.72 8.55 3.41
CA GLU A 63 -16.28 8.29 3.51
C GLU A 63 -15.92 6.84 3.20
N TYR A 64 -16.78 5.92 3.64
CA TYR A 64 -16.65 4.51 3.28
C TYR A 64 -16.77 4.31 1.77
N TYR A 65 -17.74 4.96 1.11
CA TYR A 65 -17.86 4.91 -0.35
C TYR A 65 -16.67 5.54 -1.06
N ASP A 66 -16.19 6.70 -0.59
CA ASP A 66 -14.99 7.34 -1.15
C ASP A 66 -13.78 6.40 -1.07
N ALA A 67 -13.58 5.71 0.05
CA ALA A 67 -12.48 4.77 0.24
C ALA A 67 -12.62 3.47 -0.58
N LEU A 68 -13.83 3.06 -0.94
CA LEU A 68 -14.05 1.90 -1.82
C LEU A 68 -13.71 2.19 -3.28
N HIS A 69 -13.88 3.43 -3.74
CA HIS A 69 -13.68 3.81 -5.15
C HIS A 69 -12.30 4.40 -5.43
N ASN A 70 -11.54 4.72 -4.40
CA ASN A 70 -10.21 5.30 -4.51
C ASN A 70 -9.15 4.37 -3.91
N GLU A 71 -8.03 4.23 -4.62
CA GLU A 71 -6.87 3.51 -4.10
C GLU A 71 -6.23 4.28 -2.94
N PRO A 72 -5.83 3.60 -1.86
CA PRO A 72 -5.13 4.25 -0.75
C PRO A 72 -3.72 4.65 -1.16
N GLN A 73 -3.19 5.64 -0.46
CA GLN A 73 -1.74 5.84 -0.41
C GLN A 73 -1.14 4.82 0.56
N VAL A 74 -0.07 4.16 0.12
CA VAL A 74 0.72 3.25 0.95
C VAL A 74 2.05 3.91 1.26
N LYS A 75 2.39 4.01 2.55
CA LYS A 75 3.70 4.50 3.02
C LYS A 75 4.30 3.46 3.93
N ILE A 76 5.55 3.06 3.68
CA ILE A 76 6.24 2.05 4.50
C ILE A 76 7.56 2.65 4.97
N ASP A 77 7.82 2.55 6.27
CA ASP A 77 9.05 2.96 6.93
C ASP A 77 9.71 1.70 7.50
N TYR A 78 10.81 1.27 6.87
CA TYR A 78 11.49 0.03 7.21
C TYR A 78 12.51 0.27 8.33
N THR A 79 12.42 -0.52 9.39
CA THR A 79 13.43 -0.56 10.47
C THR A 79 14.33 -1.79 10.39
N GLY A 80 13.95 -2.80 9.61
CA GLY A 80 14.70 -4.03 9.36
C GLY A 80 14.09 -4.82 8.19
N ASP A 81 14.54 -6.05 7.94
CA ASP A 81 13.98 -6.90 6.89
C ASP A 81 12.51 -7.22 7.17
N LYS A 82 11.59 -6.65 6.38
CA LYS A 82 10.13 -6.78 6.56
C LYS A 82 9.60 -6.29 7.92
N PHE A 83 10.46 -5.74 8.78
CA PHE A 83 10.11 -5.07 10.02
C PHE A 83 9.99 -3.57 9.80
N GLY A 84 8.94 -2.96 10.34
CA GLY A 84 8.79 -1.52 10.31
C GLY A 84 7.38 -1.05 10.59
N MET A 85 6.99 0.02 9.91
CA MET A 85 5.66 0.60 9.99
C MET A 85 5.08 0.79 8.58
N ALA A 86 3.94 0.18 8.31
CA ALA A 86 3.16 0.42 7.09
C ALA A 86 1.92 1.25 7.42
N LYS A 87 1.66 2.27 6.59
CA LYS A 87 0.49 3.14 6.69
C LYS A 87 -0.34 3.04 5.42
N ILE A 88 -1.61 2.68 5.57
CA ILE A 88 -2.61 2.66 4.51
C ILE A 88 -3.55 3.84 4.73
N ILE A 89 -3.53 4.78 3.80
CA ILE A 89 -4.14 6.10 3.98
C ILE A 89 -5.15 6.36 2.88
N TRP A 90 -6.41 6.59 3.26
CA TRP A 90 -7.43 7.15 2.38
C TRP A 90 -7.66 8.62 2.69
N PHE A 91 -7.67 9.44 1.65
CA PHE A 91 -8.11 10.82 1.72
C PHE A 91 -9.55 10.90 1.20
N THR A 92 -10.47 11.27 2.09
CA THR A 92 -11.87 11.53 1.74
C THR A 92 -12.09 13.04 1.63
N ARG A 93 -13.33 13.45 1.30
CA ARG A 93 -13.68 14.86 1.12
C ARG A 93 -13.47 15.75 2.37
N GLY A 94 -13.24 15.18 3.54
CA GLY A 94 -13.02 15.95 4.76
C GLY A 94 -12.09 15.32 5.80
N ARG A 95 -11.78 14.03 5.70
CA ARG A 95 -10.95 13.33 6.68
C ARG A 95 -9.92 12.43 6.01
N LYS A 96 -8.79 12.28 6.68
CA LYS A 96 -7.79 11.25 6.44
C LYS A 96 -8.17 10.05 7.30
N LEU A 97 -8.34 8.90 6.66
CA LEU A 97 -8.52 7.60 7.32
C LEU A 97 -7.18 6.88 7.22
N GLU A 98 -6.58 6.51 8.34
CA GLU A 98 -5.24 5.92 8.39
C GLU A 98 -5.25 4.65 9.22
N PHE A 99 -4.82 3.55 8.60
CA PHE A 99 -4.46 2.31 9.27
C PHE A 99 -2.94 2.23 9.38
N THR A 100 -2.45 2.00 10.59
CA THR A 100 -1.02 1.82 10.86
C THR A 100 -0.79 0.39 11.32
N TYR A 101 0.10 -0.28 10.61
CA TYR A 101 0.62 -1.60 10.93
C TYR A 101 2.07 -1.45 11.39
N GLU A 102 2.41 -2.09 12.50
CA GLU A 102 3.74 -2.03 13.09
C GLU A 102 4.31 -3.44 13.26
N ASP A 103 5.63 -3.52 13.40
CA ASP A 103 6.40 -4.75 13.67
C ASP A 103 6.64 -5.54 12.36
N ASP A 104 6.46 -6.85 12.38
CA ASP A 104 6.52 -7.71 11.21
C ASP A 104 5.35 -7.41 10.23
N LEU A 105 5.70 -6.97 9.02
CA LEU A 105 4.73 -6.60 7.98
C LEU A 105 4.41 -7.76 7.02
N THR A 106 4.85 -8.98 7.33
CA THR A 106 4.51 -10.16 6.53
C THR A 106 3.08 -10.65 6.77
N GLU A 107 2.56 -11.41 5.81
CA GLU A 107 1.18 -11.88 5.78
C GLU A 107 0.76 -12.69 7.02
N GLU A 108 1.72 -13.33 7.71
CA GLU A 108 1.46 -14.23 8.83
C GLU A 108 1.30 -13.51 10.18
N ILE A 109 1.82 -12.28 10.33
CA ILE A 109 2.02 -11.68 11.66
C ILE A 109 1.65 -10.19 11.68
N ILE A 110 0.54 -9.79 11.06
CA ILE A 110 -0.02 -8.45 11.31
C ILE A 110 -0.65 -8.44 12.73
N ARG A 111 0.18 -8.26 13.75
CA ARG A 111 -0.22 -8.32 15.17
C ARG A 111 -0.73 -7.00 15.73
N LYS A 112 -0.29 -5.88 15.16
CA LYS A 112 -0.59 -4.54 15.68
C LYS A 112 -1.13 -3.67 14.55
N CYS A 113 -2.44 -3.55 14.50
CA CYS A 113 -3.14 -2.60 13.63
C CYS A 113 -3.81 -1.54 14.49
N SER A 114 -3.57 -0.27 14.20
CA SER A 114 -4.30 0.86 14.79
C SER A 114 -5.02 1.64 13.70
N PHE A 115 -6.23 2.10 14.03
CA PHE A 115 -7.04 2.93 13.14
C PHE A 115 -7.18 4.33 13.71
N SER A 116 -6.96 5.34 12.87
CA SER A 116 -7.12 6.74 13.25
C SER A 116 -7.84 7.54 12.16
N THR A 117 -8.54 8.59 12.58
CA THR A 117 -9.15 9.57 11.68
C THR A 117 -8.69 10.96 12.06
N SER A 118 -8.35 11.78 11.08
CA SER A 118 -7.98 13.18 11.29
C SER A 118 -8.60 14.06 10.22
N PHE A 119 -8.88 15.31 10.55
CA PHE A 119 -9.37 16.27 9.54
C PHE A 119 -8.26 16.60 8.56
N ILE A 120 -8.61 16.68 7.28
CA ILE A 120 -7.69 17.20 6.25
C ILE A 120 -7.83 18.73 6.28
N PRO A 121 -6.73 19.46 6.57
CA PRO A 121 -6.75 20.90 6.51
C PRO A 121 -7.20 21.40 5.12
N PRO A 122 -7.99 22.49 5.02
CA PRO A 122 -8.51 22.99 3.76
C PRO A 122 -7.46 23.14 2.64
N GLU A 123 -6.24 23.53 2.99
CA GLU A 123 -5.09 23.69 2.12
C GLU A 123 -4.62 22.39 1.43
N HIS A 124 -4.94 21.23 2.00
CA HIS A 124 -4.55 19.91 1.49
C HIS A 124 -5.69 19.19 0.75
N ARG A 125 -6.86 19.82 0.55
CA ARG A 125 -8.01 19.20 -0.16
C ARG A 125 -7.84 19.10 -1.68
N LYS A 126 -6.75 19.62 -2.27
CA LYS A 126 -6.52 19.65 -3.72
C LYS A 126 -5.97 18.35 -4.34
N ILE A 127 -6.29 17.18 -3.80
CA ILE A 127 -5.86 15.90 -4.38
C ILE A 127 -7.07 14.99 -4.65
N GLN A 128 -7.99 15.47 -5.47
CA GLN A 128 -8.72 14.61 -6.40
C GLN A 128 -8.72 15.33 -7.75
N PRO A 129 -8.26 14.72 -8.85
CA PRO A 129 -8.53 15.28 -10.17
C PRO A 129 -10.05 15.27 -10.35
N ASP A 130 -10.61 16.47 -10.50
CA ASP A 130 -11.99 16.69 -10.86
C ASP A 130 -12.27 15.99 -12.19
N LYS A 131 -12.85 14.79 -12.16
CA LYS A 131 -13.46 14.18 -13.35
C LYS A 131 -14.81 14.86 -13.62
N SER A 132 -14.76 16.16 -13.87
CA SER A 132 -15.84 16.91 -14.50
C SER A 132 -15.31 17.54 -15.78
N ILE A 133 -14.95 16.69 -16.74
CA ILE A 133 -15.06 17.09 -18.15
C ILE A 133 -16.42 16.60 -18.60
N ARG A 134 -17.40 17.53 -18.57
CA ARG A 134 -18.62 17.45 -19.37
C ARG A 134 -18.21 17.26 -20.83
N GLY A 135 -18.60 16.13 -21.42
CA GLY A 135 -18.79 16.04 -22.87
C GLY A 135 -20.22 16.44 -23.17
N HIS A 136 -20.41 17.69 -23.59
CA HIS A 136 -21.55 18.11 -24.40
C HIS A 136 -21.35 17.63 -25.83
#